data_AF-A0A969NUC9-F1
#
_entry.id   AF-A0A969NUC9-F1
#
_cell.length_a   1.000
_cell.length_b   1.000
_cell.length_c   1.000
_cell.angle_alpha   90.00
_cell.angle_beta   90.00
_cell.angle_gamma   90.00
#
_symmetry.space_group_name_H-M   'P 1'
#
loop_
_entity.id
_entity.type
_entity.pdbx_description
1 polymer ?
#
loop_
_entity_poly.entity_id
_entity_poly.type
_entity_poly.pdbx_seq_one_letter_code
_entity_poly.pdbx_strand_id
1 'polypeptide(L)'
;MDIGFGSVINPQIAEGKFPTLLGRENPLVRHYPKETVVAEKFEAVTNLGIRNSRIKDFYDLLYLARNFEFQGRELSQAIKATFDHRGTEIPRINPVGLTTKFITYRKDRNKTWKKFYAEGAMGERPKFKEAIDEIAEFIMPVSQALAKDRLFNQNWTPRQKWQLPPEFKFSEYQGEMEKIYPLPKSAKEQSTNQSQSKQELD
;
A
#
# COMPACT_ATOMS: atom_id res chain seq x y z
N MET A 1 -12.77 -21.91 13.66
CA MET A 1 -11.38 -21.56 13.28
C MET A 1 -11.32 -21.63 11.77
N ASP A 2 -11.01 -20.52 11.11
CA ASP A 2 -10.79 -20.48 9.65
C ASP A 2 -9.27 -20.55 9.41
N ILE A 3 -8.83 -21.37 8.46
CA ILE A 3 -7.42 -21.61 8.18
C ILE A 3 -7.17 -21.32 6.70
N GLY A 4 -6.58 -20.16 6.42
CA GLY A 4 -6.16 -19.77 5.07
C GLY A 4 -4.82 -20.42 4.71
N PHE A 5 -4.73 -21.05 3.55
CA PHE A 5 -3.49 -21.59 2.98
C PHE A 5 -3.12 -20.83 1.71
N GLY A 6 -1.81 -20.72 1.42
CA GLY A 6 -1.30 -20.25 0.12
C GLY A 6 -1.10 -18.75 -0.02
N SER A 7 -0.91 -18.01 1.08
CA SER A 7 -0.55 -16.59 1.02
C SER A 7 0.96 -16.41 0.94
N VAL A 8 1.44 -15.54 0.04
CA VAL A 8 2.84 -15.12 0.02
C VAL A 8 3.05 -14.08 1.10
N ILE A 9 3.88 -14.43 2.09
CA ILE A 9 4.19 -13.54 3.21
C ILE A 9 5.42 -12.73 2.85
N ASN A 10 5.20 -11.46 2.52
CA ASN A 10 6.26 -10.50 2.24
C ASN A 10 5.82 -9.11 2.75
N PRO A 11 6.55 -8.46 3.68
CA PRO A 11 7.83 -8.87 4.33
C PRO A 11 7.72 -10.14 5.20
N GLN A 12 8.81 -10.63 5.79
CA GLN A 12 8.81 -11.84 6.65
C GLN A 12 7.80 -11.73 7.81
N ILE A 13 7.32 -12.89 8.27
CA ILE A 13 6.41 -13.01 9.43
C ILE A 13 6.97 -12.20 10.61
N ALA A 14 6.14 -11.31 11.15
CA ALA A 14 6.48 -10.53 12.33
C ALA A 14 6.03 -11.27 13.61
N GLU A 15 6.86 -11.23 14.65
CA GLU A 15 6.51 -11.73 15.99
C GLU A 15 6.10 -10.55 16.88
N GLY A 16 4.92 -10.65 17.49
CA GLY A 16 4.37 -9.63 18.38
C GLY A 16 4.04 -10.21 19.75
N LYS A 17 4.21 -9.40 20.81
CA LYS A 17 3.74 -9.73 22.15
C LYS A 17 2.29 -9.30 22.30
N PHE A 18 1.41 -10.22 22.68
CA PHE A 18 -0.01 -9.92 22.90
C PHE A 18 -0.34 -9.88 24.39
N PRO A 19 -1.09 -8.87 24.87
CA PRO A 19 -1.48 -8.80 26.27
C PRO A 19 -2.38 -9.96 26.64
N THR A 20 -2.12 -10.59 27.79
CA THR A 20 -3.01 -11.62 28.33
C THR A 20 -4.09 -11.02 29.22
N LEU A 21 -5.30 -11.57 29.18
CA LEU A 21 -6.41 -11.12 30.04
C LEU A 21 -6.19 -11.44 31.53
N LEU A 22 -5.33 -12.41 31.82
CA LEU A 22 -5.12 -12.95 33.17
C LEU A 22 -3.78 -12.53 33.79
N GLY A 23 -3.11 -11.50 33.25
CA GLY A 23 -1.85 -10.97 33.81
C GLY A 23 -0.67 -11.95 33.74
N ARG A 24 -0.74 -12.95 32.86
CA ARG A 24 0.37 -13.86 32.55
C ARG A 24 1.34 -13.22 31.56
N GLU A 25 2.51 -13.83 31.41
CA GLU A 25 3.48 -13.42 30.40
C GLU A 25 2.85 -13.34 29.00
N ASN A 26 3.15 -12.25 28.30
CA ASN A 26 2.60 -12.01 26.97
C ASN A 26 3.17 -13.03 25.99
N PRO A 27 2.34 -13.88 25.36
CA PRO A 27 2.82 -14.81 24.36
C PRO A 27 3.39 -14.07 23.15
N LEU A 28 4.45 -14.64 22.59
CA LEU A 28 4.94 -14.27 21.26
C LEU A 28 4.05 -14.96 20.22
N VAL A 29 3.33 -14.16 19.45
CA VAL A 29 2.47 -14.65 18.38
C VAL A 29 3.00 -14.13 17.05
N ARG A 30 3.21 -15.06 16.12
CA ARG A 30 3.47 -14.75 14.73
C ARG A 30 2.20 -14.18 14.10
N HIS A 31 2.29 -12.96 13.59
CA HIS A 31 1.19 -12.33 12.89
C HIS A 31 1.59 -11.99 11.46
N TYR A 32 0.59 -11.99 10.58
CA TYR A 32 0.78 -11.51 9.22
C TYR A 32 1.20 -10.03 9.25
N PRO A 33 2.21 -9.64 8.46
CA PRO A 33 2.51 -8.23 8.28
C PRO A 33 1.28 -7.50 7.75
N LYS A 34 1.02 -6.31 8.30
CA LYS A 34 -0.10 -5.46 7.90
C LYS A 34 -0.04 -5.12 6.39
N GLU A 35 1.16 -5.01 5.83
CA GLU A 35 1.42 -4.79 4.41
C GLU A 35 0.84 -5.93 3.55
N THR A 36 1.06 -7.19 3.97
CA THR A 36 0.50 -8.37 3.31
C THR A 36 -1.02 -8.38 3.40
N VAL A 37 -1.58 -8.02 4.57
CA VAL A 37 -3.05 -7.93 4.74
C VAL A 37 -3.64 -6.86 3.82
N VAL A 38 -3.01 -5.70 3.68
CA VAL A 38 -3.42 -4.66 2.71
C VAL A 38 -3.35 -5.21 1.29
N ALA A 39 -2.24 -5.86 0.93
CA ALA A 39 -2.02 -6.40 -0.41
C ALA A 39 -3.08 -7.44 -0.82
N GLU A 40 -3.42 -8.38 0.06
CA GLU A 40 -4.45 -9.40 -0.20
C GLU A 40 -5.83 -8.79 -0.38
N LYS A 41 -6.21 -7.85 0.49
CA LYS A 41 -7.50 -7.18 0.41
C LYS A 41 -7.59 -6.33 -0.85
N PHE A 42 -6.50 -5.65 -1.22
CA PHE A 42 -6.42 -4.86 -2.44
C PHE A 42 -6.49 -5.73 -3.70
N GLU A 43 -5.81 -6.88 -3.71
CA GLU A 43 -5.91 -7.86 -4.79
C GLU A 43 -7.35 -8.33 -4.96
N ALA A 44 -8.03 -8.69 -3.86
CA ALA A 44 -9.43 -9.10 -3.90
C ALA A 44 -10.35 -7.98 -4.41
N VAL A 45 -10.13 -6.73 -4.00
CA VAL A 45 -10.86 -5.55 -4.51
C VAL A 45 -10.64 -5.36 -6.01
N THR A 46 -9.43 -5.61 -6.49
CA THR A 46 -9.06 -5.47 -7.90
C THR A 46 -9.63 -6.59 -8.76
N ASN A 47 -9.36 -7.84 -8.38
CA ASN A 47 -9.70 -9.04 -9.15
C ASN A 47 -11.21 -9.29 -9.18
N LEU A 48 -11.90 -9.18 -8.03
CA LEU A 48 -13.35 -9.38 -7.98
C LEU A 48 -14.13 -8.19 -8.54
N GLY A 49 -13.55 -6.99 -8.50
CA GLY A 49 -14.11 -5.75 -9.03
C GLY A 49 -15.59 -5.56 -8.68
N ILE A 50 -16.44 -5.44 -9.70
CA ILE A 50 -17.88 -5.19 -9.52
C ILE A 50 -18.63 -6.32 -8.82
N ARG A 51 -18.09 -7.55 -8.84
CA ARG A 51 -18.70 -8.74 -8.23
C ARG A 51 -18.32 -8.89 -6.76
N ASN A 52 -17.40 -8.08 -6.24
CA ASN A 52 -16.95 -8.19 -4.85
C ASN A 52 -18.13 -8.01 -3.88
N SER A 53 -18.40 -9.04 -3.07
CA SER A 53 -19.42 -9.07 -2.03
C SER A 53 -18.85 -8.86 -0.62
N ARG A 54 -17.52 -8.86 -0.48
CA ARG A 54 -16.80 -8.73 0.80
C ARG A 54 -16.69 -7.27 1.21
N ILE A 55 -17.82 -6.64 1.55
CA ILE A 55 -17.87 -5.24 1.98
C ILE A 55 -17.00 -4.99 3.24
N LYS A 56 -16.79 -6.02 4.07
CA LYS A 56 -15.88 -5.96 5.22
C LYS A 56 -14.43 -5.68 4.84
N ASP A 57 -13.96 -6.12 3.67
CA ASP A 57 -12.56 -5.86 3.27
C ASP A 57 -12.29 -4.36 3.11
N PHE A 58 -13.29 -3.58 2.70
CA PHE A 58 -13.19 -2.12 2.67
C PHE A 58 -13.09 -1.51 4.07
N TYR A 59 -13.80 -2.07 5.04
CA TYR A 59 -13.68 -1.64 6.44
C TYR A 59 -12.27 -1.93 6.96
N ASP A 60 -11.79 -3.14 6.75
CA ASP A 60 -10.47 -3.55 7.23
C ASP A 60 -9.36 -2.70 6.58
N LEU A 61 -9.46 -2.41 5.27
CA LEU A 61 -8.53 -1.51 4.58
C LEU A 61 -8.56 -0.08 5.14
N LEU A 62 -9.76 0.47 5.37
CA LEU A 62 -9.90 1.80 5.96
C LEU A 62 -9.37 1.84 7.41
N TYR A 63 -9.64 0.79 8.19
CA TYR A 63 -9.11 0.65 9.54
C TYR A 63 -7.57 0.60 9.53
N LEU A 64 -6.98 -0.17 8.62
CA LEU A 64 -5.52 -0.23 8.47
C LEU A 64 -4.95 1.14 8.11
N ALA A 65 -5.52 1.84 7.13
CA ALA A 65 -5.10 3.17 6.72
C ALA A 65 -5.20 4.21 7.86
N ARG A 66 -6.20 4.10 8.74
CA ARG A 66 -6.44 5.06 9.82
C ARG A 66 -5.69 4.78 11.12
N ASN A 67 -5.15 3.58 11.31
CA ASN A 67 -4.60 3.17 12.61
C ASN A 67 -3.14 2.73 12.55
N PHE A 68 -2.57 2.55 11.35
CA PHE A 68 -1.21 2.06 11.19
C PHE A 68 -0.39 2.95 10.26
N GLU A 69 0.90 2.97 10.52
CA GLU A 69 1.90 3.57 9.64
C GLU A 69 2.40 2.53 8.65
N PHE A 70 2.75 2.96 7.43
CA PHE A 70 3.28 2.09 6.38
C PHE A 70 4.49 2.72 5.70
N GLN A 71 5.52 1.92 5.47
CA GLN A 71 6.60 2.28 4.57
C GLN A 71 6.20 1.93 3.14
N GLY A 72 6.28 2.91 2.24
CA GLY A 72 5.88 2.74 0.84
C GLY A 72 6.63 1.62 0.12
N ARG A 73 7.91 1.40 0.45
CA ARG A 73 8.72 0.31 -0.10
C ARG A 73 8.22 -1.07 0.34
N GLU A 74 7.94 -1.26 1.62
CA GLU A 74 7.48 -2.54 2.16
C GLU A 74 6.08 -2.88 1.63
N LEU A 75 5.19 -1.89 1.61
CA LEU A 75 3.86 -2.05 1.03
C LEU A 75 3.93 -2.35 -0.48
N SER A 76 4.86 -1.71 -1.20
CA SER A 76 5.08 -1.99 -2.63
C SER A 76 5.49 -3.45 -2.86
N GLN A 77 6.42 -3.95 -2.04
CA GLN A 77 6.89 -5.34 -2.12
C GLN A 77 5.78 -6.35 -1.80
N ALA A 78 4.95 -6.07 -0.81
CA ALA A 78 3.79 -6.90 -0.45
C ALA A 78 2.75 -6.95 -1.57
N ILE A 79 2.39 -5.79 -2.14
CA ILE A 79 1.45 -5.70 -3.27
C ILE A 79 1.99 -6.47 -4.46
N LYS A 80 3.23 -6.22 -4.87
CA LYS A 80 3.85 -6.90 -6.01
C LYS A 80 3.87 -8.42 -5.80
N ALA A 81 4.35 -8.89 -4.65
CA ALA A 81 4.41 -10.33 -4.36
C ALA A 81 3.02 -10.99 -4.38
N THR A 82 2.00 -10.32 -3.85
CA THR A 82 0.63 -10.84 -3.80
C THR A 82 0.00 -10.91 -5.19
N PHE A 83 0.15 -9.84 -5.97
CA PHE A 83 -0.41 -9.75 -7.32
C PHE A 83 0.27 -10.74 -8.28
N ASP A 84 1.60 -10.82 -8.24
CA ASP A 84 2.40 -11.80 -9.01
C ASP A 84 1.95 -13.23 -8.68
N HIS A 85 1.76 -13.55 -7.39
CA HIS A 85 1.31 -14.88 -6.96
C HIS A 85 -0.10 -15.24 -7.42
N ARG A 86 -1.01 -14.26 -7.42
CA ARG A 86 -2.43 -14.45 -7.79
C ARG A 86 -2.65 -14.36 -9.31
N GLY A 87 -1.64 -13.96 -10.08
CA GLY A 87 -1.76 -13.73 -11.52
C GLY A 87 -2.64 -12.52 -11.86
N THR A 88 -2.73 -11.55 -10.95
CA THR A 88 -3.56 -10.36 -11.11
C THR A 88 -2.68 -9.18 -11.53
N GLU A 89 -3.07 -8.44 -12.57
CA GLU A 89 -2.32 -7.26 -13.00
C GLU A 89 -2.46 -6.11 -11.99
N ILE A 90 -1.34 -5.41 -11.72
CA ILE A 90 -1.33 -4.24 -10.84
C ILE A 90 -2.03 -3.07 -11.55
N PRO A 91 -3.10 -2.49 -10.99
CA PRO A 91 -3.91 -1.53 -11.70
C PRO A 91 -3.23 -0.15 -11.77
N ARG A 92 -3.24 0.44 -12.98
CA ARG A 92 -2.73 1.81 -13.26
C ARG A 92 -3.74 2.90 -12.89
N ILE A 93 -5.02 2.56 -12.83
CA ILE A 93 -6.14 3.43 -12.49
C ILE A 93 -6.97 2.77 -11.39
N ASN A 94 -7.86 3.52 -10.73
CA ASN A 94 -8.68 2.93 -9.68
C ASN A 94 -9.46 1.72 -10.22
N PRO A 95 -9.29 0.52 -9.62
CA PRO A 95 -10.11 -0.62 -9.98
C PRO A 95 -11.57 -0.31 -9.66
N VAL A 96 -12.51 -0.96 -10.34
CA VAL A 96 -13.95 -0.67 -10.19
C VAL A 96 -14.38 -0.68 -8.73
N GLY A 97 -13.84 -1.60 -7.90
CA GLY A 97 -14.08 -1.68 -6.47
C GLY A 97 -13.76 -0.40 -5.69
N LEU A 98 -12.76 0.38 -6.12
CA LEU A 98 -12.37 1.67 -5.54
C LEU A 98 -12.96 2.87 -6.30
N THR A 99 -14.19 2.72 -6.82
CA THR A 99 -14.92 3.81 -7.49
C THR A 99 -16.38 3.84 -7.07
N THR A 100 -17.04 4.98 -7.29
CA THR A 100 -18.49 5.13 -7.06
C THR A 100 -19.32 4.10 -7.85
N LYS A 101 -18.82 3.59 -8.99
CA LYS A 101 -19.50 2.53 -9.75
C LYS A 101 -19.72 1.26 -8.92
N PHE A 102 -18.78 0.92 -8.04
CA PHE A 102 -18.96 -0.19 -7.11
C PHE A 102 -20.16 0.05 -6.20
N ILE A 103 -20.30 1.25 -5.64
CA ILE A 103 -21.40 1.57 -4.72
C ILE A 103 -22.74 1.53 -5.45
N THR A 104 -22.83 2.15 -6.63
CA THR A 104 -24.12 2.35 -7.32
C THR A 104 -24.63 1.10 -8.02
N TYR A 105 -23.76 0.15 -8.36
CA TYR A 105 -24.15 -1.07 -9.07
C TYR A 105 -25.11 -1.96 -8.28
N ARG A 106 -25.00 -2.03 -6.95
CA ARG A 106 -25.99 -2.72 -6.12
C ARG A 106 -26.52 -1.84 -4.99
N LYS A 107 -27.85 -1.75 -4.91
CA LYS A 107 -28.57 -0.90 -3.95
C LYS A 107 -28.32 -1.31 -2.49
N ASP A 108 -27.96 -2.57 -2.23
CA ASP A 108 -27.72 -3.12 -0.89
C ASP A 108 -26.39 -2.68 -0.26
N ARG A 109 -25.38 -2.29 -1.06
CA ARG A 109 -24.02 -2.03 -0.58
C ARG A 109 -23.92 -0.93 0.47
N ASN A 110 -24.62 0.19 0.28
CA ASN A 110 -24.67 1.26 1.27
C ASN A 110 -25.31 0.80 2.59
N LYS A 111 -26.34 -0.07 2.51
CA LYS A 111 -27.00 -0.62 3.70
C LYS A 111 -26.07 -1.59 4.43
N THR A 112 -25.37 -2.46 3.70
CA THR A 112 -24.39 -3.40 4.24
C THR A 112 -23.23 -2.66 4.92
N TRP A 113 -22.70 -1.61 4.29
CA TRP A 113 -21.66 -0.74 4.88
C TRP A 113 -22.12 -0.12 6.21
N LYS A 114 -23.31 0.49 6.21
CA LYS A 114 -23.90 1.09 7.42
C LYS A 114 -24.07 0.07 8.54
N LYS A 115 -24.53 -1.15 8.22
CA LYS A 115 -24.69 -2.22 9.20
C LYS A 115 -23.35 -2.61 9.82
N PHE A 116 -22.32 -2.84 9.00
CA PHE A 116 -20.98 -3.19 9.49
C PHE A 116 -20.41 -2.14 10.45
N TYR A 117 -20.53 -0.84 10.14
CA TYR A 117 -20.07 0.23 11.04
C TYR A 117 -20.87 0.33 12.32
N ALA A 118 -22.19 0.11 12.26
CA ALA A 118 -23.05 0.21 13.43
C ALA A 118 -22.76 -0.88 14.47
N GLU A 119 -22.32 -2.06 14.03
CA GLU A 119 -22.16 -3.25 14.88
C GLU A 119 -20.76 -3.41 15.47
N GLY A 120 -19.73 -2.70 14.98
CA GLY A 120 -18.34 -3.03 15.36
C GLY A 120 -17.28 -1.93 15.32
N ALA A 121 -17.59 -0.69 14.93
CA ALA A 121 -16.58 0.37 14.79
C ALA A 121 -16.64 1.41 15.93
N MET A 122 -15.52 1.66 16.60
CA MET A 122 -15.31 2.83 17.46
C MET A 122 -14.79 3.99 16.61
N GLY A 123 -15.44 5.16 16.66
CA GLY A 123 -15.00 6.38 15.98
C GLY A 123 -15.95 6.90 14.89
N GLU A 124 -15.41 7.75 14.02
CA GLU A 124 -16.16 8.43 12.96
C GLU A 124 -16.70 7.45 11.91
N ARG A 125 -17.92 7.71 11.43
CA ARG A 125 -18.67 6.82 10.53
C ARG A 125 -18.77 7.45 9.14
N PRO A 126 -17.75 7.28 8.28
CA PRO A 126 -17.78 7.84 6.94
C PRO A 126 -18.87 7.15 6.11
N LYS A 127 -19.44 7.90 5.17
CA LYS A 127 -20.24 7.33 4.09
C LYS A 127 -19.37 6.38 3.28
N PHE A 128 -19.98 5.38 2.64
CA PHE A 128 -19.19 4.37 1.92
C PHE A 128 -18.32 4.97 0.80
N LYS A 129 -18.80 6.05 0.16
CA LYS A 129 -18.01 6.79 -0.83
C LYS A 129 -16.75 7.40 -0.22
N GLU A 130 -16.88 8.09 0.91
CA GLU A 130 -15.75 8.74 1.60
C GLU A 130 -14.70 7.70 2.00
N ALA A 131 -15.15 6.53 2.46
CA ALA A 131 -14.25 5.41 2.76
C ALA A 131 -13.51 4.89 1.52
N ILE A 132 -14.20 4.71 0.39
CA ILE A 132 -13.56 4.31 -0.87
C ILE A 132 -12.54 5.35 -1.34
N ASP A 133 -12.87 6.65 -1.24
CA ASP A 133 -11.97 7.72 -1.64
C ASP A 133 -10.68 7.71 -0.78
N GLU A 134 -10.82 7.51 0.53
CA GLU A 134 -9.68 7.45 1.46
C GLU A 134 -8.82 6.18 1.27
N ILE A 135 -9.45 5.02 1.04
CA ILE A 135 -8.73 3.79 0.68
C ILE A 135 -7.97 3.98 -0.64
N ALA A 136 -8.58 4.65 -1.62
CA ALA A 136 -7.92 4.93 -2.89
C ALA A 136 -6.73 5.88 -2.70
N GLU A 137 -6.86 6.92 -1.88
CA GLU A 137 -5.76 7.83 -1.54
C GLU A 137 -4.59 7.12 -0.84
N PHE A 138 -4.90 6.13 0.00
CA PHE A 138 -3.90 5.30 0.65
C PHE A 138 -3.19 4.36 -0.34
N ILE A 139 -3.93 3.58 -1.13
CA ILE A 139 -3.33 2.45 -1.89
C ILE A 139 -2.88 2.84 -3.30
N MET A 140 -3.64 3.71 -3.99
CA MET A 140 -3.42 3.95 -5.42
C MET A 140 -2.08 4.63 -5.75
N PRO A 141 -1.52 5.56 -4.96
CA PRO A 141 -0.19 6.09 -5.23
C PRO A 141 0.90 5.00 -5.32
N VAL A 142 0.82 4.00 -4.43
CA VAL A 142 1.71 2.84 -4.41
C VAL A 142 1.50 1.98 -5.66
N SER A 143 0.25 1.63 -5.96
CA SER A 143 -0.13 0.84 -7.15
C SER A 143 0.33 1.50 -8.45
N GLN A 144 0.16 2.82 -8.56
CA GLN A 144 0.54 3.59 -9.75
C GLN A 144 2.06 3.69 -9.93
N ALA A 145 2.82 3.80 -8.84
CA ALA A 145 4.27 3.77 -8.88
C ALA A 145 4.76 2.40 -9.35
N LEU A 146 4.23 1.31 -8.75
CA LEU A 146 4.53 -0.07 -9.15
C LEU A 146 4.21 -0.34 -10.60
N ALA A 147 3.03 0.05 -11.09
CA ALA A 147 2.65 -0.19 -12.48
C ALA A 147 3.52 0.59 -13.50
N LYS A 148 4.29 1.59 -13.05
CA LYS A 148 5.26 2.34 -13.84
C LYS A 148 6.71 1.91 -13.57
N ASP A 149 6.91 0.81 -12.86
CA ASP A 149 8.22 0.30 -12.43
C ASP A 149 9.05 1.34 -11.65
N ARG A 150 8.38 2.18 -10.84
CA ARG A 150 9.01 3.22 -10.02
C ARG A 150 9.02 2.82 -8.55
N LEU A 151 10.11 3.19 -7.88
CA LEU A 151 10.19 3.12 -6.42
C LEU A 151 9.21 4.10 -5.77
N PHE A 152 8.55 3.66 -4.70
CA PHE A 152 7.65 4.49 -3.90
C PHE A 152 8.23 4.69 -2.50
N ASN A 153 9.07 5.73 -2.36
CA ASN A 153 9.83 6.03 -1.15
C ASN A 153 9.14 7.11 -0.31
N GLN A 154 7.90 6.84 0.10
CA GLN A 154 7.12 7.69 1.01
C GLN A 154 6.66 6.88 2.21
N ASN A 155 6.35 7.54 3.31
CA ASN A 155 5.79 6.93 4.52
C ASN A 155 4.36 7.44 4.73
N TRP A 156 3.45 6.52 5.04
CA TRP A 156 2.08 6.84 5.39
C TRP A 156 1.98 6.94 6.90
N THR A 157 1.38 8.04 7.38
CA THR A 157 0.79 8.08 8.72
C THR A 157 -0.68 8.46 8.60
N PRO A 158 -1.57 7.97 9.49
CA PRO A 158 -3.00 8.30 9.41
C PRO A 158 -3.31 9.80 9.41
N ARG A 159 -2.46 10.60 10.05
CA ARG A 159 -2.67 12.05 10.20
C ARG A 159 -2.15 12.85 9.02
N GLN A 160 -1.03 12.43 8.45
CA GLN A 160 -0.28 13.19 7.46
C GLN A 160 -0.33 12.60 6.05
N LYS A 161 -0.90 11.40 5.93
CA LYS A 161 -0.96 10.61 4.70
C LYS A 161 0.47 10.33 4.19
N TRP A 162 0.65 10.15 2.88
CA TRP A 162 1.95 9.91 2.30
C TRP A 162 2.84 11.16 2.35
N GLN A 163 4.00 11.02 2.98
CA GLN A 163 5.04 12.05 3.04
C GLN A 163 6.40 11.45 2.66
N LEU A 164 7.31 12.29 2.16
CA LEU A 164 8.71 11.88 2.04
C LEU A 164 9.29 11.59 3.44
N PRO A 165 10.17 10.59 3.57
CA PRO A 165 10.81 10.30 4.84
C PRO A 165 11.63 11.52 5.33
N PRO A 166 11.67 11.78 6.66
CA PRO A 166 12.31 12.98 7.22
C PRO A 166 13.79 13.13 6.85
N GLU A 167 14.52 12.02 6.64
CA GLU A 167 15.94 12.00 6.30
C GLU A 167 16.25 11.80 4.81
N PHE A 168 15.38 12.23 3.89
CA PHE A 168 15.66 12.09 2.45
C PHE A 168 16.91 12.90 2.02
N LYS A 169 18.08 12.26 2.06
CA LYS A 169 19.33 12.77 1.50
C LYS A 169 19.47 12.27 0.06
N PHE A 170 19.34 13.19 -0.89
CA PHE A 170 19.53 12.93 -2.33
C PHE A 170 20.86 12.22 -2.64
N SER A 171 21.90 12.44 -1.83
CA SER A 171 23.23 11.86 -1.98
C SER A 171 23.30 10.35 -1.75
N GLU A 172 22.41 9.79 -0.94
CA GLU A 172 22.48 8.39 -0.50
C GLU A 172 21.93 7.41 -1.56
N TYR A 173 21.04 7.91 -2.43
CA TYR A 173 20.40 7.11 -3.48
C TYR A 173 21.07 7.22 -4.85
N GLN A 174 22.00 8.18 -5.07
CA GLN A 174 22.71 8.27 -6.35
C GLN A 174 23.57 7.03 -6.63
N GLY A 175 24.22 6.46 -5.61
CA GLY A 175 25.05 5.26 -5.77
C GLY A 175 24.26 3.98 -6.05
N GLU A 176 23.01 3.88 -5.58
CA GLU A 176 22.13 2.75 -5.89
C GLU A 176 21.49 2.89 -7.28
N MET A 177 21.12 4.11 -7.67
CA MET A 177 20.54 4.41 -8.98
C MET A 177 21.53 4.11 -10.12
N GLU A 178 22.82 4.43 -9.96
CA GLU A 178 23.85 4.09 -10.97
C GLU A 178 24.16 2.59 -11.08
N LYS A 179 23.92 1.81 -10.01
CA LYS A 179 24.12 0.35 -10.01
C LYS A 179 22.97 -0.40 -10.67
N ILE A 180 21.74 0.08 -10.48
CA ILE A 180 20.52 -0.55 -11.01
C ILE A 180 20.26 -0.07 -12.45
N TYR A 181 20.60 1.19 -12.75
CA TYR A 181 20.51 1.78 -14.08
C TYR A 181 21.84 2.46 -14.42
N PRO A 182 22.85 1.72 -14.92
CA PRO A 182 24.07 2.35 -15.40
C PRO A 182 23.71 3.29 -16.55
N LEU A 183 23.98 4.59 -16.36
CA LEU A 183 23.76 5.60 -17.39
C LEU A 183 24.45 5.14 -18.69
N PRO A 184 23.77 5.21 -19.85
CA PRO A 184 24.40 4.92 -21.13
C PRO A 184 25.62 5.83 -21.31
N LYS A 185 26.73 5.29 -21.85
CA LYS A 185 28.03 5.98 -21.94
C LYS A 185 27.93 7.39 -22.54
N SER A 186 26.97 7.62 -23.45
CA SER A 186 26.68 8.91 -24.07
C SER A 186 26.27 10.03 -23.09
N ALA A 187 25.73 9.69 -21.91
CA ALA A 187 25.36 10.67 -20.89
C ALA A 187 26.54 11.07 -19.99
N LYS A 188 27.53 10.19 -19.81
CA LYS A 188 28.73 10.49 -19.00
C LYS A 188 29.65 11.49 -19.69
N GLU A 189 29.78 11.41 -21.02
CA GLU A 189 30.59 12.36 -21.80
C GLU A 189 29.97 13.77 -21.83
N GLN A 190 28.65 13.89 -21.76
CA GLN A 190 27.97 15.19 -21.71
C GLN A 190 28.11 15.88 -20.34
N SER A 191 28.14 15.13 -19.24
CA SER A 191 28.42 15.67 -17.91
C SER A 191 29.87 16.15 -17.76
N THR A 192 30.83 15.48 -18.40
CA THR A 192 32.25 15.89 -18.36
C THR A 192 32.51 17.16 -19.17
N ASN A 193 31.87 17.30 -20.34
CA ASN A 193 32.03 18.50 -21.18
C ASN A 193 31.36 19.76 -20.59
N GLN A 194 30.26 19.64 -19.85
CA GLN A 194 29.64 20.80 -19.18
C GLN A 194 30.43 21.29 -17.95
N SER A 195 31.19 20.41 -17.29
CA SER A 195 32.07 20.81 -16.18
C SER A 195 33.35 21.49 -16.65
N GLN A 196 33.89 21.13 -17.82
CA GLN A 196 35.08 21.78 -18.39
C GLN A 196 34.77 23.13 -19.05
N SER A 197 33.61 23.27 -19.72
CA SER A 197 33.18 24.54 -20.32
C SER A 197 32.93 25.67 -19.30
N LYS A 198 32.77 25.38 -18.02
CA LYS A 198 32.62 26.37 -16.94
C LYS A 198 33.93 26.80 -16.29
N GLN A 199 35.06 26.14 -16.59
CA GLN A 199 36.37 26.50 -16.05
C GLN A 199 37.23 27.34 -17.01
N GLU A 200 36.78 27.57 -18.25
CA GLU A 200 37.49 28.39 -19.26
C GLU A 200 36.89 29.80 -19.45
N LEU A 201 35.98 30.22 -18.57
CA LEU A 201 35.33 31.55 -18.63
C LEU A 201 35.57 32.44 -17.39
N ASP A 202 36.50 32.06 -16.52
CA ASP A 202 37.05 32.92 -15.45
C ASP A 202 38.51 33.28 -15.75
#